data_AF-A0A354ZFD8-F1
#
_entry.id   AF-A0A354ZFD8-F1
#
_cell.length_a   1.000
_cell.length_b   1.000
_cell.length_c   1.000
_cell.angle_alpha   90.00
_cell.angle_beta   90.00
_cell.angle_gamma   90.00
#
_symmetry.space_group_name_H-M   'P 1'
#
loop_
_entity.id
_entity.type
_entity.pdbx_description
1 polymer ?
#
loop_
_entity_poly.entity_id
_entity_poly.type
_entity_poly.pdbx_seq_one_letter_code
_entity_poly.pdbx_strand_id
1 'polypeptide(L)'
;LVAGFMAALLLVGGLTGAKALFTLGVTGLAIAYALLPALIRGYDPIIVTVLVSTAITIITIAAVGGVSRKALTAIIGTTSGVLIAGLIALAVGSAARLTGFGTEEAAMLLYIPQEIQFDFRRLLFSGMIIGALGAVMDVAMSVASSMEEVTLARPRITQGQLLQSGLRVGRDVMGTMSNTLILAYTGGAIPLLLLFMAYGTPMIQMVNFDHIATEVVKAFAGSIGLIAAIPITAITGSRLLKPSE
;
A
#
# COMPACT_ATOMS: atom_id res chain seq x y z
N LEU A 1 -19.72 16.36 -1.90
CA LEU A 1 -18.33 16.03 -1.49
C LEU A 1 -17.49 15.55 -2.68
N VAL A 2 -17.87 14.48 -3.38
CA VAL A 2 -17.13 13.96 -4.55
C VAL A 2 -16.90 15.02 -5.65
N ALA A 3 -17.94 15.72 -6.10
CA ALA A 3 -17.78 16.79 -7.10
C ALA A 3 -16.85 17.92 -6.63
N GLY A 4 -16.90 18.27 -5.33
CA GLY A 4 -16.00 19.26 -4.74
C GLY A 4 -14.55 18.79 -4.69
N PHE A 5 -14.32 17.51 -4.38
CA PHE A 5 -12.99 16.88 -4.42
C PHE A 5 -12.42 16.85 -5.84
N MET A 6 -13.23 16.46 -6.83
CA MET A 6 -12.83 16.48 -8.24
C MET A 6 -12.50 17.90 -8.70
N ALA A 7 -13.34 18.88 -8.36
CA ALA A 7 -13.09 20.28 -8.68
C ALA A 7 -11.80 20.78 -8.03
N ALA A 8 -11.55 20.46 -6.76
CA ALA A 8 -10.32 20.85 -6.07
C ALA A 8 -9.07 20.26 -6.75
N LEU A 9 -9.09 18.97 -7.11
CA LEU A 9 -7.99 18.34 -7.84
C LEU A 9 -7.74 18.97 -9.20
N LEU A 10 -8.79 19.29 -9.95
CA LEU A 10 -8.68 19.92 -11.26
C LEU A 10 -8.21 21.38 -11.17
N LEU A 11 -8.72 22.14 -10.21
CA LEU A 11 -8.37 23.55 -10.04
C LEU A 11 -6.94 23.73 -9.52
N VAL A 12 -6.49 22.88 -8.59
CA VAL A 12 -5.14 22.98 -8.01
C VAL A 12 -4.10 22.22 -8.84
N GLY A 13 -4.44 21.02 -9.32
CA GLY A 13 -3.51 20.13 -10.01
C GLY A 13 -3.53 20.23 -11.54
N GLY A 14 -4.50 20.92 -12.13
CA GLY A 14 -4.65 21.04 -13.58
C GLY A 14 -4.66 19.68 -14.29
N LEU A 15 -3.78 19.51 -15.29
CA LEU A 15 -3.61 18.25 -16.02
C LEU A 15 -3.11 17.11 -15.13
N THR A 16 -2.25 17.39 -14.14
CA THR A 16 -1.78 16.38 -13.18
C THR A 16 -2.91 15.94 -12.25
N GLY A 17 -3.78 16.86 -11.86
CA GLY A 17 -5.01 16.57 -11.13
C GLY A 17 -5.98 15.68 -11.91
N ALA A 18 -6.13 15.93 -13.21
CA ALA A 18 -6.93 15.07 -14.10
C ALA A 18 -6.35 13.64 -14.20
N LYS A 19 -5.03 13.50 -14.30
CA LYS A 19 -4.35 12.19 -14.26
C LYS A 19 -4.59 11.47 -12.93
N ALA A 20 -4.50 12.18 -11.81
CA ALA A 20 -4.78 11.62 -10.48
C ALA A 20 -6.23 11.14 -10.34
N LEU A 21 -7.20 11.89 -10.87
CA LEU A 21 -8.61 11.46 -10.90
C LEU A 21 -8.80 10.20 -11.75
N PHE A 22 -8.15 10.13 -12.91
CA PHE A 22 -8.19 8.96 -13.77
C PHE A 22 -7.64 7.72 -13.05
N THR A 23 -6.47 7.81 -12.42
CA THR A 23 -5.86 6.65 -11.74
C THR A 23 -6.61 6.24 -10.47
N LEU A 24 -7.18 7.20 -9.74
CA LEU A 24 -8.08 6.91 -8.63
C LEU A 24 -9.33 6.16 -9.11
N GLY A 25 -9.92 6.60 -10.23
CA GLY A 25 -11.03 5.91 -10.89
C GLY A 25 -10.67 4.48 -11.30
N VAL A 26 -9.52 4.30 -11.95
CA VAL A 26 -9.01 2.96 -12.32
C VAL A 26 -8.83 2.08 -11.08
N THR A 27 -8.28 2.61 -10.00
CA THR A 27 -8.08 1.87 -8.75
C THR A 27 -9.42 1.41 -8.17
N GLY A 28 -10.39 2.33 -8.08
CA GLY A 28 -11.75 2.01 -7.60
C GLY A 28 -12.46 0.98 -8.48
N LEU A 29 -12.36 1.12 -9.80
CA LEU A 29 -12.95 0.16 -10.75
C LEU A 29 -12.26 -1.21 -10.68
N ALA A 30 -10.93 -1.26 -10.55
CA ALA A 30 -10.20 -2.51 -10.40
C ALA A 30 -10.59 -3.23 -9.10
N ILE A 31 -10.77 -2.51 -8.00
CA ILE A 31 -11.27 -3.10 -6.75
C ILE A 31 -12.71 -3.61 -6.94
N ALA A 32 -13.60 -2.78 -7.47
CA ALA A 32 -15.02 -3.10 -7.59
C ALA A 32 -15.34 -4.21 -8.60
N TYR A 33 -14.63 -4.26 -9.73
CA TYR A 33 -14.94 -5.14 -10.85
C TYR A 33 -13.92 -6.27 -11.09
N ALA A 34 -12.72 -6.20 -10.50
CA ALA A 34 -11.74 -7.28 -10.60
C ALA A 34 -11.52 -7.97 -9.24
N LEU A 35 -11.15 -7.23 -8.19
CA LEU A 35 -10.84 -7.81 -6.89
C LEU A 35 -12.07 -8.42 -6.22
N LEU A 36 -13.10 -7.61 -5.92
CA LEU A 36 -14.28 -8.09 -5.18
C LEU A 36 -15.00 -9.25 -5.90
N PRO A 37 -15.25 -9.20 -7.22
CA PRO A 37 -15.90 -10.31 -7.91
C PRO A 37 -15.04 -11.58 -7.94
N ALA A 38 -13.71 -11.46 -8.00
CA ALA A 38 -12.83 -12.62 -7.91
C ALA A 38 -12.85 -13.25 -6.50
N LEU A 39 -12.90 -12.44 -5.44
CA LEU A 39 -13.05 -12.95 -4.07
C LEU A 39 -14.40 -13.66 -3.89
N ILE A 40 -15.49 -13.11 -4.42
CA ILE A 40 -16.82 -13.74 -4.42
C ILE A 40 -16.88 -14.97 -5.36
N ARG A 41 -15.91 -15.20 -6.24
CA ARG A 41 -15.81 -16.47 -6.98
C ARG A 41 -15.00 -17.53 -6.24
N GLY A 42 -14.56 -17.25 -5.01
CA GLY A 42 -13.78 -18.18 -4.19
C GLY A 42 -12.32 -18.31 -4.61
N TYR A 43 -11.79 -17.39 -5.44
CA TYR A 43 -10.36 -17.38 -5.74
C TYR A 43 -9.53 -17.01 -4.50
N ASP A 44 -8.28 -17.46 -4.48
CA ASP A 44 -7.34 -17.20 -3.40
C ASP A 44 -7.17 -15.69 -3.14
N PRO A 45 -7.54 -15.18 -1.94
CA PRO A 45 -7.52 -13.75 -1.68
C PRO A 45 -6.14 -13.11 -1.83
N ILE A 46 -5.07 -13.83 -1.47
CA ILE A 46 -3.71 -13.27 -1.51
C ILE A 46 -3.26 -13.15 -2.97
N ILE A 47 -3.41 -14.22 -3.74
CA ILE A 47 -2.97 -14.25 -5.14
C ILE A 47 -3.71 -13.21 -5.96
N VAL A 48 -5.04 -13.16 -5.86
CA VAL A 48 -5.86 -12.19 -6.58
C VAL A 48 -5.46 -10.77 -6.21
N THR A 49 -5.27 -10.51 -4.93
CA THR A 49 -4.93 -9.16 -4.46
C THR A 49 -3.58 -8.71 -4.95
N VAL A 50 -2.57 -9.59 -4.93
CA VAL A 50 -1.25 -9.28 -5.50
C VAL A 50 -1.37 -8.96 -6.99
N LEU A 51 -2.07 -9.78 -7.77
CA LEU A 51 -2.24 -9.56 -9.21
C LEU A 51 -2.96 -8.24 -9.51
N VAL A 52 -4.07 -7.97 -8.82
CA VAL A 52 -4.83 -6.73 -9.00
C VAL A 52 -4.02 -5.52 -8.54
N SER A 53 -3.31 -5.62 -7.42
CA SER A 53 -2.44 -4.55 -6.92
C SER A 53 -1.32 -4.24 -7.90
N THR A 54 -0.65 -5.26 -8.45
CA THR A 54 0.37 -5.07 -9.49
C THR A 54 -0.22 -4.43 -10.75
N ALA A 55 -1.41 -4.84 -11.19
CA ALA A 55 -2.09 -4.21 -12.32
C ALA A 55 -2.42 -2.74 -12.05
N ILE A 56 -2.96 -2.41 -10.87
CA ILE A 56 -3.23 -1.03 -10.43
C ILE A 56 -1.94 -0.22 -10.42
N THR A 57 -0.85 -0.76 -9.86
CA THR A 57 0.47 -0.12 -9.85
C THR A 57 0.96 0.19 -11.25
N ILE A 58 0.91 -0.78 -12.17
CA ILE A 58 1.37 -0.60 -13.56
C ILE A 58 0.57 0.53 -14.23
N ILE A 59 -0.77 0.47 -14.17
CA ILE A 59 -1.62 1.46 -14.84
C ILE A 59 -1.42 2.86 -14.21
N THR A 60 -1.38 2.94 -12.88
CA THR A 60 -1.25 4.21 -12.16
C THR A 60 0.09 4.86 -12.44
N ILE A 61 1.18 4.12 -12.31
CA ILE A 61 2.52 4.64 -12.54
C ILE A 61 2.70 5.01 -14.02
N ALA A 62 2.19 4.20 -14.97
CA ALA A 62 2.28 4.51 -16.38
C ALA A 62 1.46 5.78 -16.76
N ALA A 63 0.27 5.96 -16.17
CA ALA A 63 -0.57 7.13 -16.45
C ALA A 63 0.03 8.43 -15.87
N VAL A 64 0.58 8.37 -14.65
CA VAL A 64 1.16 9.55 -13.98
C VAL A 64 2.57 9.84 -14.49
N GLY A 65 3.46 8.85 -14.45
CA GLY A 65 4.89 8.97 -14.73
C GLY A 65 5.29 8.72 -16.19
N GLY A 66 4.37 8.25 -17.04
CA GLY A 66 4.66 7.81 -18.40
C GLY A 66 5.31 6.42 -18.45
N VAL A 67 5.50 5.87 -19.65
CA VAL A 67 6.21 4.60 -19.84
C VAL A 67 7.71 4.90 -19.93
N SER A 68 8.43 4.71 -18.83
CA SER A 68 9.87 5.00 -18.73
C SER A 68 10.62 4.04 -17.81
N ARG A 69 11.96 4.14 -17.79
CA ARG A 69 12.81 3.37 -16.86
C ARG A 69 12.52 3.73 -15.39
N LYS A 70 12.12 4.98 -15.11
CA LYS A 70 11.60 5.40 -13.80
C LYS A 70 10.32 4.65 -13.44
N ALA A 71 9.36 4.56 -14.36
CA ALA A 71 8.13 3.83 -14.12
C ALA A 71 8.40 2.36 -13.78
N LEU A 72 9.27 1.70 -14.55
CA LEU A 72 9.66 0.31 -14.27
C LEU A 72 10.33 0.15 -12.90
N THR A 73 11.22 1.08 -12.54
CA THR A 73 11.88 1.12 -11.23
C THR A 73 10.85 1.22 -10.09
N ALA A 74 9.89 2.13 -10.22
CA ALA A 74 8.84 2.32 -9.23
C ALA A 74 7.87 1.12 -9.15
N ILE A 75 7.54 0.49 -10.28
CA ILE A 75 6.69 -0.72 -10.32
C ILE A 75 7.35 -1.89 -9.57
N ILE A 76 8.64 -2.12 -9.80
CA ILE A 76 9.40 -3.20 -9.12
C ILE A 76 9.48 -2.91 -7.62
N GLY A 77 9.81 -1.67 -7.26
CA GLY A 77 9.83 -1.21 -5.87
C GLY A 77 8.50 -1.40 -5.15
N THR A 78 7.41 -1.00 -5.81
CA THR A 78 6.05 -1.11 -5.24
C THR A 78 5.63 -2.55 -5.08
N THR A 79 5.76 -3.36 -6.14
CA THR A 79 5.33 -4.76 -6.13
C THR A 79 6.09 -5.56 -5.07
N SER A 80 7.41 -5.38 -4.99
CA SER A 80 8.23 -6.04 -3.97
C SER A 80 7.90 -5.57 -2.55
N GLY A 81 7.72 -4.26 -2.33
CA GLY A 81 7.34 -3.70 -1.04
C GLY A 81 5.99 -4.23 -0.54
N VAL A 82 5.00 -4.28 -1.43
CA VAL A 82 3.66 -4.81 -1.13
C VAL A 82 3.70 -6.31 -0.84
N LEU A 83 4.48 -7.08 -1.60
CA LEU A 83 4.69 -8.50 -1.31
C LEU A 83 5.32 -8.71 0.06
N ILE A 84 6.33 -7.92 0.41
CA ILE A 84 6.97 -7.98 1.75
C ILE A 84 5.97 -7.58 2.84
N ALA A 85 5.16 -6.53 2.63
CA ALA A 85 4.09 -6.15 3.55
C ALA A 85 3.14 -7.34 3.80
N GLY A 86 2.69 -7.99 2.73
CA GLY A 86 1.81 -9.16 2.80
C GLY A 86 2.46 -10.34 3.53
N LEU A 87 3.73 -10.64 3.26
CA LEU A 87 4.48 -11.71 3.94
C LEU A 87 4.68 -11.43 5.43
N ILE A 88 4.99 -10.19 5.80
CA ILE A 88 5.12 -9.78 7.20
C ILE A 88 3.77 -9.83 7.90
N ALA A 89 2.70 -9.35 7.25
CA ALA A 89 1.33 -9.47 7.77
C ALA A 89 0.94 -10.94 8.01
N LEU A 90 1.27 -11.83 7.06
CA LEU A 90 1.04 -13.26 7.18
C LEU A 90 1.79 -13.86 8.38
N ALA A 91 3.09 -13.57 8.50
CA ALA A 91 3.94 -14.09 9.55
C ALA A 91 3.52 -13.58 10.93
N VAL A 92 3.39 -12.26 11.09
CA VAL A 92 3.03 -11.63 12.38
C VAL A 92 1.58 -11.95 12.73
N GLY A 93 0.66 -11.88 11.78
CA GLY A 93 -0.73 -12.26 11.99
C GLY A 93 -0.90 -13.74 12.35
N SER A 94 -0.03 -14.62 11.85
CA SER A 94 0.02 -16.03 12.30
C SER A 94 0.44 -16.17 13.75
N ALA A 95 1.49 -15.44 14.14
CA ALA A 95 2.05 -15.49 15.48
C ALA A 95 1.09 -14.89 16.51
N ALA A 96 0.38 -13.83 16.14
CA ALA A 96 -0.66 -13.19 16.93
C ALA A 96 -2.01 -13.94 16.91
N ARG A 97 -2.09 -15.07 16.17
CA ARG A 97 -3.31 -15.89 16.02
C ARG A 97 -4.53 -15.09 15.55
N LEU A 98 -4.31 -14.11 14.67
CA LEU A 98 -5.39 -13.30 14.12
C LEU A 98 -6.33 -14.18 13.32
N THR A 99 -7.60 -14.13 13.68
CA THR A 99 -8.63 -14.99 13.07
C THR A 99 -9.16 -14.41 11.77
N GLY A 100 -9.09 -13.08 11.61
CA GLY A 100 -9.75 -12.37 10.52
C GLY A 100 -11.26 -12.17 10.75
N PHE A 101 -11.79 -12.61 11.90
CA PHE A 101 -13.18 -12.47 12.33
C PHE A 101 -13.41 -11.26 13.25
N GLY A 102 -12.44 -10.36 13.36
CA GLY A 102 -12.50 -9.24 14.29
C GLY A 102 -13.59 -8.20 14.01
N THR A 103 -14.31 -8.26 12.89
CA THR A 103 -15.38 -7.31 12.54
C THR A 103 -16.73 -7.98 12.35
N GLU A 104 -17.82 -7.23 12.57
CA GLU A 104 -19.18 -7.73 12.37
C GLU A 104 -19.42 -8.12 10.90
N GLU A 105 -18.86 -7.39 9.95
CA GLU A 105 -18.99 -7.68 8.52
C GLU A 105 -18.35 -9.03 8.17
N ALA A 106 -17.23 -9.38 8.80
CA ALA A 106 -16.61 -10.69 8.64
C ALA A 106 -17.55 -11.81 9.15
N ALA A 107 -18.27 -11.59 10.25
CA ALA A 107 -19.28 -12.53 10.71
C ALA A 107 -20.48 -12.63 9.74
N MET A 108 -20.92 -11.51 9.17
CA MET A 108 -22.01 -11.48 8.18
C MET A 108 -21.65 -12.23 6.89
N LEU A 109 -20.37 -12.24 6.50
CA LEU A 109 -19.91 -12.98 5.32
C LEU A 109 -20.14 -14.50 5.41
N LEU A 110 -20.33 -15.06 6.60
CA LEU A 110 -20.70 -16.48 6.78
C LEU A 110 -22.13 -16.79 6.30
N TYR A 111 -22.98 -15.78 6.18
CA TYR A 111 -24.41 -15.94 5.87
C TYR A 111 -24.77 -15.45 4.47
N ILE A 112 -23.78 -15.32 3.58
CA ILE A 112 -24.04 -14.84 2.23
C ILE A 112 -24.73 -15.91 1.37
N PRO A 113 -25.61 -15.52 0.42
CA PRO A 113 -26.33 -16.46 -0.43
C PRO A 113 -25.46 -17.34 -1.34
N GLN A 114 -24.21 -16.94 -1.60
CA GLN A 114 -23.29 -17.64 -2.49
C GLN A 114 -22.64 -18.88 -1.84
N GLU A 115 -22.85 -19.11 -0.53
CA GLU A 115 -22.35 -20.27 0.22
C GLU A 115 -20.83 -20.50 0.12
N ILE A 116 -20.07 -19.41 -0.03
CA ILE A 116 -18.61 -19.47 -0.20
C ILE A 116 -17.95 -19.62 1.16
N GLN A 117 -17.04 -20.58 1.27
CA GLN A 117 -16.16 -20.68 2.43
C GLN A 117 -14.98 -19.73 2.27
N PHE A 118 -15.06 -18.57 2.92
CA PHE A 118 -13.94 -17.64 2.95
C PHE A 118 -12.88 -18.09 3.96
N ASP A 119 -11.62 -17.99 3.55
CA ASP A 119 -10.51 -17.90 4.48
C ASP A 119 -10.42 -16.45 4.95
N PHE A 120 -11.07 -16.15 6.08
CA PHE A 120 -11.13 -14.80 6.69
C PHE A 120 -9.76 -14.23 7.02
N ARG A 121 -8.82 -15.11 7.37
CA ARG A 121 -7.46 -14.71 7.67
C ARG A 121 -6.73 -14.26 6.40
N ARG A 122 -6.91 -14.97 5.29
CA ARG A 122 -6.39 -14.55 3.97
C ARG A 122 -7.10 -13.31 3.43
N LEU A 123 -8.40 -13.17 3.67
CA LEU A 123 -9.16 -11.96 3.32
C LEU A 123 -8.63 -10.75 4.08
N LEU A 124 -8.35 -10.91 5.37
CA LEU A 124 -7.72 -9.88 6.19
C LEU A 124 -6.38 -9.44 5.60
N PHE A 125 -5.52 -10.39 5.23
CA PHE A 125 -4.21 -10.10 4.61
C PHE A 125 -4.32 -9.41 3.26
N SER A 126 -5.30 -9.79 2.44
CA SER A 126 -5.66 -9.08 1.21
C SER A 126 -6.00 -7.60 1.50
N GLY A 127 -6.81 -7.34 2.53
CA GLY A 127 -7.12 -5.98 2.97
C GLY A 127 -5.87 -5.19 3.39
N MET A 128 -4.92 -5.83 4.09
CA MET A 128 -3.65 -5.19 4.48
C MET A 128 -2.80 -4.81 3.26
N ILE A 129 -2.73 -5.69 2.26
CA ILE A 129 -2.00 -5.43 1.00
C ILE A 129 -2.58 -4.20 0.30
N ILE A 130 -3.90 -4.15 0.12
CA ILE A 130 -4.57 -3.02 -0.54
C ILE A 130 -4.37 -1.72 0.25
N GLY A 131 -4.49 -1.77 1.59
CA GLY A 131 -4.30 -0.60 2.43
C GLY A 131 -2.87 -0.05 2.40
N ALA A 132 -1.86 -0.91 2.24
CA ALA A 132 -0.46 -0.49 2.11
C ALA A 132 -0.08 -0.01 0.70
N LEU A 133 -0.79 -0.49 -0.35
CA LEU A 133 -0.45 -0.28 -1.76
C LEU A 133 -0.18 1.19 -2.11
N GLY A 134 -1.07 2.10 -1.71
CA GLY A 134 -0.95 3.53 -2.04
C GLY A 134 0.32 4.16 -1.46
N ALA A 135 0.56 3.96 -0.16
CA ALA A 135 1.73 4.53 0.51
C ALA A 135 3.05 3.96 -0.03
N VAL A 136 3.09 2.66 -0.33
CA VAL A 136 4.26 2.02 -0.94
C VAL A 136 4.50 2.55 -2.36
N MET A 137 3.43 2.74 -3.14
CA MET A 137 3.50 3.29 -4.50
C MET A 137 4.06 4.70 -4.51
N ASP A 138 3.60 5.57 -3.61
CA ASP A 138 4.04 6.96 -3.52
C ASP A 138 5.52 7.07 -3.16
N VAL A 139 6.00 6.24 -2.23
CA VAL A 139 7.42 6.22 -1.85
C VAL A 139 8.29 5.70 -2.99
N ALA A 140 7.88 4.59 -3.64
CA ALA A 140 8.64 4.03 -4.76
C ALA A 140 8.71 5.02 -5.93
N MET A 141 7.60 5.70 -6.24
CA MET A 141 7.54 6.72 -7.28
C MET A 141 8.42 7.93 -6.94
N SER A 142 8.38 8.41 -5.70
CA SER A 142 9.19 9.54 -5.23
C SER A 142 10.68 9.25 -5.33
N VAL A 143 11.12 8.09 -4.81
CA VAL A 143 12.52 7.65 -4.88
C VAL A 143 12.98 7.49 -6.33
N ALA A 144 12.19 6.80 -7.16
CA ALA A 144 12.53 6.60 -8.57
C ALA A 144 12.60 7.93 -9.35
N SER A 145 11.69 8.87 -9.08
CA SER A 145 11.68 10.19 -9.72
C SER A 145 12.89 11.03 -9.32
N SER A 146 13.22 11.10 -8.03
CA SER A 146 14.39 11.84 -7.57
C SER A 146 15.70 11.23 -8.12
N MET A 147 15.77 9.90 -8.24
CA MET A 147 16.94 9.26 -8.85
C MET A 147 17.07 9.56 -10.34
N GLU A 148 15.95 9.60 -11.08
CA GLU A 148 15.94 9.99 -12.50
C GLU A 148 16.43 11.44 -12.65
N GLU A 149 15.92 12.36 -11.83
CA GLU A 149 16.32 13.76 -11.84
C GLU A 149 17.81 13.96 -11.53
N VAL A 150 18.33 13.26 -10.51
CA VAL A 150 19.77 13.29 -10.18
C VAL A 150 20.62 12.75 -11.34
N THR A 151 20.14 11.73 -12.03
CA THR A 151 20.84 11.15 -13.19
C THR A 151 20.87 12.13 -14.36
N LEU A 152 19.77 12.82 -14.62
CA LEU A 152 19.68 13.86 -15.65
C LEU A 152 20.57 15.07 -15.32
N ALA A 153 20.63 15.47 -14.04
CA ALA A 153 21.45 16.58 -13.59
C ALA A 153 22.95 16.25 -13.54
N ARG A 154 23.32 14.98 -13.30
CA ARG A 154 24.72 14.52 -13.22
C ARG A 154 24.93 13.25 -14.05
N PRO A 155 25.14 13.36 -15.38
CA PRO A 155 25.29 12.20 -16.26
C PRO A 155 26.47 11.27 -15.90
N ARG A 156 27.51 11.78 -15.22
CA ARG A 156 28.69 11.01 -14.78
C ARG A 156 28.55 10.41 -13.37
N ILE A 157 27.35 10.41 -12.79
CA ILE A 157 27.13 9.86 -11.45
C ILE A 157 27.42 8.35 -11.43
N THR A 158 28.12 7.89 -10.40
CA THR A 158 28.38 6.46 -10.21
C THR A 158 27.15 5.74 -9.65
N GLN A 159 27.02 4.43 -9.90
CA GLN A 159 25.90 3.64 -9.37
C GLN A 159 25.81 3.71 -7.84
N GLY A 160 26.94 3.68 -7.13
CA GLY A 160 26.99 3.79 -5.67
C GLY A 160 26.49 5.15 -5.17
N GLN A 161 26.85 6.25 -5.84
CA GLN A 161 26.36 7.59 -5.51
C GLN A 161 24.86 7.72 -5.79
N LEU A 162 24.38 7.17 -6.90
CA LEU A 162 22.96 7.19 -7.25
C LEU A 162 22.13 6.35 -6.26
N LEU A 163 22.61 5.16 -5.88
CA LEU A 163 22.02 4.34 -4.83
C LEU A 163 21.94 5.09 -3.49
N GLN A 164 23.05 5.72 -3.07
CA GLN A 164 23.08 6.49 -1.82
C GLN A 164 22.11 7.67 -1.85
N SER A 165 21.97 8.33 -3.02
CA SER A 165 20.99 9.38 -3.22
C SER A 165 19.56 8.87 -3.07
N GLY A 166 19.22 7.75 -3.72
CA GLY A 166 17.91 7.11 -3.60
C GLY A 166 17.58 6.69 -2.17
N LEU A 167 18.55 6.11 -1.45
CA LEU A 167 18.39 5.73 -0.04
C LEU A 167 18.21 6.94 0.89
N ARG A 168 18.87 8.07 0.60
CA ARG A 168 18.69 9.31 1.38
C ARG A 168 17.28 9.86 1.19
N VAL A 169 16.82 10.00 -0.05
CA VAL A 169 15.45 10.47 -0.35
C VAL A 169 14.41 9.54 0.29
N GLY A 170 14.59 8.22 0.14
CA GLY A 170 13.69 7.26 0.75
C GLY A 170 13.63 7.40 2.27
N ARG A 171 14.78 7.59 2.94
CA ARG A 171 14.83 7.82 4.39
C ARG A 171 14.09 9.09 4.81
N ASP A 172 14.19 10.15 4.02
CA ASP A 172 13.54 11.44 4.32
C ASP A 172 12.01 11.32 4.26
N VAL A 173 11.48 10.54 3.31
CA VAL A 173 10.02 10.34 3.14
C VAL A 173 9.47 9.20 3.99
N MET A 174 10.31 8.25 4.42
CA MET A 174 9.91 7.08 5.20
C MET A 174 9.16 7.45 6.49
N GLY A 175 9.66 8.46 7.21
CA GLY A 175 9.09 8.86 8.51
C GLY A 175 7.69 9.45 8.37
N THR A 176 7.49 10.33 7.40
CA THR A 176 6.18 10.97 7.17
C THR A 176 5.16 9.95 6.68
N MET A 177 5.53 9.07 5.74
CA MET A 177 4.59 8.08 5.19
C MET A 177 4.25 6.96 6.19
N SER A 178 5.19 6.55 7.04
CA SER A 178 4.90 5.58 8.11
C SER A 178 3.91 6.18 9.11
N ASN A 179 4.10 7.44 9.49
CA ASN A 179 3.14 8.16 10.34
C ASN A 179 1.77 8.25 9.68
N THR A 180 1.70 8.55 8.38
CA THR A 180 0.43 8.60 7.64
C THR A 180 -0.31 7.26 7.70
N LEU A 181 0.39 6.13 7.48
CA LEU A 181 -0.21 4.80 7.58
C LEU A 181 -0.73 4.52 9.00
N ILE A 182 0.11 4.74 10.02
CA ILE A 182 -0.27 4.49 11.42
C ILE A 182 -1.48 5.34 11.80
N LEU A 183 -1.50 6.63 11.44
CA LEU A 183 -2.59 7.53 11.73
C LEU A 183 -3.87 7.18 10.97
N ALA A 184 -3.76 6.72 9.71
CA ALA A 184 -4.92 6.30 8.92
C ALA A 184 -5.64 5.11 9.55
N TYR A 185 -4.90 4.07 9.96
CA TYR A 185 -5.49 2.90 10.64
C TYR A 185 -5.97 3.25 12.05
N THR A 186 -5.17 3.99 12.83
CA THR A 186 -5.57 4.42 14.18
C THR A 186 -6.83 5.28 14.14
N GLY A 187 -6.96 6.16 13.13
CA GLY A 187 -8.14 7.01 12.92
C GLY A 187 -9.42 6.20 12.72
N GLY A 188 -9.34 5.08 11.97
CA GLY A 188 -10.45 4.15 11.81
C GLY A 188 -10.84 3.42 13.12
N ALA A 189 -9.89 3.24 14.04
CA ALA A 189 -10.11 2.56 15.32
C ALA A 189 -10.53 3.49 16.47
N ILE A 190 -10.64 4.81 16.27
CA ILE A 190 -10.95 5.78 17.35
C ILE A 190 -12.21 5.42 18.14
N PRO A 191 -13.36 5.09 17.54
CA PRO A 191 -14.57 4.75 18.31
C PRO A 191 -14.35 3.57 19.26
N LEU A 192 -13.62 2.55 18.80
CA LEU A 192 -13.29 1.37 19.60
C LEU A 192 -12.29 1.69 20.73
N LEU A 193 -11.28 2.52 20.45
CA LEU A 193 -10.35 3.01 21.45
C LEU A 193 -11.06 3.81 22.55
N LEU A 194 -12.00 4.70 22.17
CA LEU A 194 -12.81 5.46 23.11
C LEU A 194 -13.69 4.54 23.98
N LEU A 195 -14.28 3.50 23.38
CA LEU A 195 -15.08 2.51 24.10
C LEU A 195 -14.26 1.84 25.21
N PHE A 196 -13.06 1.36 24.89
CA PHE A 196 -12.17 0.73 25.88
C PHE A 196 -11.70 1.70 26.96
N MET A 197 -11.42 2.96 26.58
CA MET A 197 -11.10 4.00 27.56
C MET A 197 -12.28 4.27 28.51
N ALA A 198 -13.50 4.34 27.99
CA ALA A 198 -14.70 4.56 28.80
C ALA A 198 -14.97 3.41 29.77
N TYR A 199 -14.70 2.17 29.37
CA TYR A 199 -14.80 0.99 30.23
C TYR A 199 -13.58 0.78 31.15
N GLY A 200 -12.58 1.66 31.13
CA GLY A 200 -11.39 1.54 31.96
C GLY A 200 -10.56 0.28 31.67
N THR A 201 -10.63 -0.26 30.45
CA THR A 201 -9.90 -1.47 30.07
C THR A 201 -8.39 -1.19 30.09
N PRO A 202 -7.55 -2.02 30.72
CA PRO A 202 -6.10 -1.84 30.69
C PRO A 202 -5.57 -1.88 29.24
N MET A 203 -4.62 -1.01 28.88
CA MET A 203 -4.07 -0.96 27.51
C MET A 203 -3.53 -2.31 27.02
N ILE A 204 -2.92 -3.09 27.91
CA ILE A 204 -2.42 -4.42 27.56
C ILE A 204 -3.56 -5.37 27.14
N GLN A 205 -4.74 -5.24 27.73
CA GLN A 205 -5.91 -6.03 27.31
C GLN A 205 -6.48 -5.49 26.00
N MET A 206 -6.51 -4.17 25.82
CA MET A 206 -6.97 -3.53 24.57
C MET A 206 -6.21 -4.06 23.34
N VAL A 207 -4.88 -4.11 23.40
CA VAL A 207 -4.03 -4.55 22.28
C VAL A 207 -4.20 -6.04 21.97
N ASN A 208 -4.66 -6.84 22.92
CA ASN A 208 -4.92 -8.27 22.73
C ASN A 208 -6.29 -8.57 22.10
N PHE A 209 -7.19 -7.58 21.96
CA PHE A 209 -8.43 -7.79 21.20
C PHE A 209 -8.14 -7.96 19.71
N ASP A 210 -8.72 -9.00 19.08
CA ASP A 210 -8.46 -9.37 17.69
C ASP A 210 -8.61 -8.19 16.71
N HIS A 211 -9.63 -7.33 16.91
CA HIS A 211 -9.84 -6.14 16.07
C HIS A 211 -8.71 -5.11 16.22
N ILE A 212 -8.29 -4.78 17.45
CA ILE A 212 -7.20 -3.80 17.67
C ILE A 212 -5.86 -4.39 17.23
N ALA A 213 -5.59 -5.64 17.60
CA ALA A 213 -4.41 -6.37 17.16
C ALA A 213 -4.30 -6.39 15.63
N THR A 214 -5.43 -6.58 14.95
CA THR A 214 -5.52 -6.52 13.49
C THR A 214 -5.14 -5.15 12.93
N GLU A 215 -5.68 -4.04 13.46
CA GLU A 215 -5.33 -2.68 13.01
C GLU A 215 -3.87 -2.33 13.30
N VAL A 216 -3.34 -2.77 14.43
CA VAL A 216 -1.92 -2.64 14.78
C VAL A 216 -1.05 -3.39 13.77
N VAL A 217 -1.33 -4.68 13.54
CA VAL A 217 -0.57 -5.49 12.57
C VAL A 217 -0.66 -4.89 11.16
N LYS A 218 -1.83 -4.40 10.73
CA LYS A 218 -1.99 -3.67 9.46
C LYS A 218 -1.03 -2.49 9.35
N ALA A 219 -1.05 -1.61 10.34
CA ALA A 219 -0.23 -0.40 10.36
C ALA A 219 1.27 -0.72 10.32
N PHE A 220 1.72 -1.66 11.15
CA PHE A 220 3.13 -2.03 11.23
C PHE A 220 3.61 -2.84 10.01
N ALA A 221 2.83 -3.82 9.55
CA ALA A 221 3.21 -4.60 8.37
C ALA A 221 3.26 -3.73 7.10
N GLY A 222 2.29 -2.83 6.93
CA GLY A 222 2.30 -1.84 5.84
C GLY A 222 3.52 -0.93 5.90
N SER A 223 3.87 -0.42 7.09
CA SER A 223 5.05 0.42 7.29
C SER A 223 6.35 -0.34 7.02
N ILE A 224 6.47 -1.61 7.45
CA ILE A 224 7.64 -2.44 7.15
C ILE A 224 7.78 -2.70 5.64
N GLY A 225 6.67 -2.98 4.95
CA GLY A 225 6.68 -3.14 3.50
C GLY A 225 7.12 -1.87 2.76
N LEU A 226 6.68 -0.71 3.24
CA LEU A 226 7.12 0.59 2.74
C LEU A 226 8.63 0.80 2.97
N ILE A 227 9.13 0.50 4.17
CA ILE A 227 10.55 0.60 4.51
C ILE A 227 11.38 -0.32 3.61
N ALA A 228 10.88 -1.53 3.33
CA ALA A 228 11.54 -2.50 2.46
C ALA A 228 11.50 -2.09 0.97
N ALA A 229 10.46 -1.37 0.53
CA ALA A 229 10.35 -0.88 -0.84
C ALA A 229 11.46 0.12 -1.19
N ILE A 230 11.91 0.94 -0.23
CA ILE A 230 12.94 1.96 -0.43
C ILE A 230 14.25 1.39 -0.97
N PRO A 231 14.94 0.46 -0.28
CA PRO A 231 16.20 -0.09 -0.77
C PRO A 231 16.01 -0.85 -2.08
N ILE A 232 14.89 -1.54 -2.29
CA ILE A 232 14.64 -2.27 -3.53
C ILE A 232 14.49 -1.29 -4.70
N THR A 233 13.74 -0.20 -4.52
CA THR A 233 13.60 0.88 -5.51
C THR A 233 14.95 1.54 -5.80
N ALA A 234 15.75 1.81 -4.77
CA ALA A 234 17.05 2.44 -4.95
C ALA A 234 18.07 1.53 -5.66
N ILE A 235 18.09 0.23 -5.34
CA ILE A 235 18.96 -0.74 -6.03
C ILE A 235 18.53 -0.88 -7.49
N THR A 236 17.24 -1.06 -7.75
CA THR A 236 16.73 -1.21 -9.12
C THR A 236 16.94 0.07 -9.95
N GLY A 237 16.69 1.24 -9.36
CA GLY A 237 16.91 2.54 -10.00
C GLY A 237 18.38 2.77 -10.36
N SER A 238 19.31 2.42 -9.48
CA SER A 238 20.75 2.59 -9.75
C SER A 238 21.25 1.75 -10.93
N ARG A 239 20.57 0.63 -11.24
CA ARG A 239 20.87 -0.22 -12.39
C ARG A 239 20.14 0.20 -13.66
N LEU A 240 18.86 0.55 -13.55
CA LEU A 240 17.99 0.83 -14.70
C LEU A 240 18.15 2.26 -15.23
N LEU A 241 18.31 3.25 -14.36
CA LEU A 241 18.33 4.66 -14.75
C LEU A 241 19.68 5.12 -15.29
N LYS A 242 20.77 4.42 -14.98
CA LYS A 242 22.08 4.76 -15.53
C LYS A 242 22.06 4.53 -17.06
N PRO A 243 22.52 5.49 -17.88
CA PRO A 243 22.82 5.23 -19.29
C PRO A 243 23.85 4.10 -19.37
N SER A 244 23.61 3.12 -20.23
CA SER A 244 24.64 2.16 -20.61
C SER A 244 25.78 2.93 -21.26
N GLU A 245 26.94 2.93 -20.61
CA GLU A 245 28.21 3.34 -21.22
C GLU A 245 28.57 2.41 -22.38
#